data_AF-A0A973SCP1-F1
#
_entry.id   AF-A0A973SCP1-F1
#
_cell.length_a   1.000
_cell.length_b   1.000
_cell.length_c   1.000
_cell.angle_alpha   90.00
_cell.angle_beta   90.00
_cell.angle_gamma   90.00
#
_symmetry.space_group_name_H-M   'P 1'
#
loop_
_entity.id
_entity.type
_entity.pdbx_description
1 polymer ?
#
loop_
_entity_poly.entity_id
_entity_poly.type
_entity_poly.pdbx_seq_one_letter_code
_entity_poly.pdbx_strand_id
1 'polypeptide(L)'
;MAKRRNGAGGSGCGILFLPFFLLFFALPLVMLLAAPAIAARIETSGVPSFQPHLREWLWASLATPPIALVLVRMVLSAEGRYRDRSRNRVKRWLSVLAWSLVVLGAVNVDAFLELTSAGHTDHVISGGVGLFAVPAGLGIAALVAAALADRRPIPPTIEEVRAAVAETDRALRRVRAENERVHRQAAQVRQRLAKLRAQSSGGGAERPGRARAAHADRRRPVSPDVEFRALKLFHRESYQCADTAFMAYESTQVSLRSLSSVARGARIGARRWVPKGRAGRQVRAEMRDLADYLTRAQGELRVEVDKGLGRVRSFNADTAGLKHEIRDNCGQAGWQWFEALEERIAEAKAERRASRAG
;
A
#
# COMPACT_ATOMS: atom_id res chain seq x y z
N MET A 1 11.26 -10.37 2.79
CA MET A 1 10.51 -9.31 3.50
C MET A 1 9.10 -9.28 2.98
N ALA A 2 8.22 -10.01 3.65
CA ALA A 2 6.78 -9.96 3.38
C ALA A 2 6.25 -8.65 3.97
N LYS A 3 5.50 -7.88 3.17
CA LYS A 3 4.65 -6.81 3.68
C LYS A 3 3.61 -7.50 4.56
N ARG A 4 3.93 -7.63 5.86
CA ARG A 4 2.96 -7.94 6.90
C ARG A 4 1.82 -6.96 6.63
N ARG A 5 0.67 -7.50 6.26
CA ARG A 5 -0.59 -6.80 6.46
C ARG A 5 -0.52 -6.42 7.94
N ASN A 6 -0.50 -5.12 8.22
CA ASN A 6 -0.90 -4.64 9.53
C ASN A 6 -2.32 -5.17 9.69
N GLY A 7 -2.43 -6.37 10.27
CA GLY A 7 -3.64 -6.78 10.95
C GLY A 7 -3.90 -5.61 11.86
N ALA A 8 -5.05 -4.98 11.67
CA ALA A 8 -5.62 -4.13 12.68
C ALA A 8 -5.82 -5.05 13.91
N GLY A 9 -4.75 -5.22 14.69
CA GLY A 9 -4.78 -5.58 16.10
C GLY A 9 -5.28 -4.38 16.89
N GLY A 10 -6.34 -3.74 16.38
CA GLY A 10 -7.18 -2.84 17.14
C GLY A 10 -7.94 -3.71 18.12
N SER A 11 -7.26 -4.00 19.22
CA SER A 11 -7.77 -4.18 20.57
C SER A 11 -9.30 -4.14 20.67
N GLY A 12 -9.89 -5.23 21.18
CA GLY A 12 -11.34 -5.43 21.38
C GLY A 12 -12.06 -4.39 22.26
N CYS A 13 -11.42 -3.28 22.59
CA CYS A 13 -12.02 -2.13 23.26
C CYS A 13 -12.97 -1.34 22.33
N GLY A 14 -12.74 -1.35 21.01
CA GLY A 14 -13.61 -0.63 20.05
C GLY A 14 -15.04 -1.20 19.96
N ILE A 15 -15.23 -2.47 20.31
CA ILE A 15 -16.55 -3.13 20.26
C ILE A 15 -17.44 -2.67 21.43
N LEU A 16 -16.86 -2.35 22.59
CA LEU A 16 -17.61 -1.87 23.77
C LEU A 16 -18.04 -0.39 23.64
N PHE A 17 -17.28 0.43 22.89
CA PHE A 17 -17.67 1.82 22.61
C PHE A 17 -18.64 1.97 21.44
N LEU A 18 -18.76 0.95 20.58
CA LEU A 18 -19.68 0.95 19.44
C LEU A 18 -21.16 1.18 19.86
N PRO A 19 -21.74 0.46 20.85
CA PRO A 19 -23.13 0.70 21.25
C PRO A 19 -23.33 2.09 21.85
N PHE A 20 -22.37 2.61 22.62
CA PHE A 20 -22.42 3.96 23.17
C PHE A 20 -22.38 5.01 22.06
N PHE A 21 -21.49 4.85 21.08
CA PHE A 21 -21.40 5.73 19.93
C PHE A 21 -22.69 5.70 19.08
N LEU A 22 -23.24 4.51 18.83
CA LEU A 22 -24.49 4.35 18.11
C LEU A 22 -25.67 5.01 18.86
N LEU A 23 -25.76 4.82 20.17
CA LEU A 23 -26.83 5.40 20.97
C LEU A 23 -26.75 6.94 21.03
N PHE A 24 -25.58 7.49 21.34
CA PHE A 24 -25.42 8.92 21.62
C PHE A 24 -25.22 9.79 20.37
N PHE A 25 -24.70 9.24 19.28
CA PHE A 25 -24.42 10.01 18.08
C PHE A 25 -25.23 9.55 16.87
N ALA A 26 -25.45 8.24 16.69
CA ALA A 26 -26.19 7.77 15.52
C ALA A 26 -27.70 8.00 15.66
N LEU A 27 -28.28 7.77 16.85
CA LEU A 27 -29.72 7.95 17.04
C LEU A 27 -30.16 9.42 16.85
N PRO A 28 -29.55 10.44 17.49
CA PRO A 28 -29.94 11.83 17.26
C PRO A 28 -29.70 12.26 15.81
N LEU A 29 -28.65 11.73 15.17
CA LEU A 29 -28.37 11.99 13.76
C LEU A 29 -29.47 11.43 12.85
N VAL A 30 -29.94 10.21 13.11
CA VAL A 30 -31.02 9.58 12.32
C VAL A 30 -32.34 10.34 12.55
N MET A 31 -32.67 10.68 13.79
CA MET A 31 -33.86 11.49 14.09
C MET A 31 -33.82 12.83 13.38
N LEU A 32 -32.65 13.49 13.37
CA LEU A 32 -32.45 14.73 12.66
C LEU A 32 -32.64 14.53 11.16
N LEU A 33 -32.06 13.48 10.55
CA LEU A 33 -32.24 13.16 9.13
C LEU A 33 -33.69 12.79 8.78
N ALA A 34 -34.47 12.24 9.71
CA ALA A 34 -35.88 11.90 9.56
C ALA A 34 -36.84 13.05 9.92
N ALA A 35 -36.32 14.22 10.32
CA ALA A 35 -37.12 15.38 10.71
C ALA A 35 -38.17 15.80 9.66
N PRO A 36 -37.88 15.80 8.34
CA PRO A 36 -38.89 16.10 7.32
C PRO A 36 -40.08 15.14 7.34
N ALA A 37 -39.84 13.83 7.51
CA ALA A 37 -40.89 12.83 7.63
C ALA A 37 -41.73 13.03 8.89
N ILE A 38 -41.09 13.36 10.02
CA ILE A 38 -41.77 13.64 11.29
C ILE A 38 -42.65 14.89 11.16
N ALA A 39 -42.14 15.97 10.60
CA ALA A 39 -42.89 17.21 10.38
C ALA A 39 -44.11 16.97 9.47
N ALA A 40 -43.91 16.27 8.34
CA ALA A 40 -44.99 15.91 7.41
C ALA A 40 -46.04 15.02 8.08
N ARG A 41 -45.64 14.09 8.95
CA ARG A 41 -46.57 13.25 9.72
C ARG A 41 -47.40 14.09 10.70
N ILE A 42 -46.78 15.02 11.43
CA ILE A 42 -47.49 15.90 12.38
C ILE A 42 -48.54 16.73 11.64
N GLU A 43 -48.15 17.35 10.52
CA GLU A 43 -49.04 18.16 9.69
C GLU A 43 -50.22 17.36 9.13
N THR A 44 -49.96 16.17 8.58
CA THR A 44 -51.02 15.28 8.03
C THR A 44 -51.91 14.63 9.09
N SER A 45 -51.40 14.45 10.31
CA SER A 45 -52.16 13.83 11.41
C SER A 45 -53.26 14.73 11.97
N GLY A 46 -53.07 16.06 11.93
CA GLY A 46 -53.98 17.03 12.55
C GLY A 46 -54.11 16.92 14.07
N VAL A 47 -53.30 16.11 14.76
CA VAL A 47 -53.43 15.87 16.20
C VAL A 47 -52.96 17.10 17.00
N PRO A 48 -53.81 17.72 17.85
CA PRO A 48 -53.46 18.96 18.54
C PRO A 48 -52.26 18.85 19.48
N SER A 49 -52.02 17.67 20.08
CA SER A 49 -50.92 17.44 21.02
C SER A 49 -49.53 17.56 20.39
N PHE A 50 -49.40 17.39 19.07
CA PHE A 50 -48.12 17.49 18.36
C PHE A 50 -47.84 18.86 17.73
N GLN A 51 -48.85 19.73 17.62
CA GLN A 51 -48.71 21.06 17.04
C GLN A 51 -47.62 21.94 17.69
N PRO A 52 -47.41 21.92 19.02
CA PRO A 52 -46.34 22.70 19.64
C PRO A 52 -44.94 22.34 19.13
N HIS A 53 -44.72 21.07 18.75
CA HIS A 53 -43.42 20.56 18.30
C HIS A 53 -43.19 20.73 16.79
N LEU A 54 -44.22 21.05 16.00
CA LEU A 54 -44.09 21.17 14.55
C LEU A 54 -43.00 22.17 14.16
N ARG A 55 -42.93 23.31 14.86
CA ARG A 55 -41.91 24.34 14.60
C ARG A 55 -40.49 23.83 14.82
N GLU A 56 -40.27 23.00 15.84
CA GLU A 56 -38.97 22.41 16.15
C GLU A 56 -38.52 21.45 15.04
N TRP A 57 -39.44 20.60 14.58
CA TRP A 57 -39.18 19.65 13.49
C TRP A 57 -39.01 20.32 12.13
N LEU A 58 -39.66 21.46 11.88
CA LEU A 58 -39.41 22.27 10.68
C LEU A 58 -38.00 22.87 10.69
N TRP A 59 -37.51 23.36 11.83
CA TRP A 59 -36.12 23.81 11.96
C TRP A 59 -35.12 22.67 11.78
N ALA A 60 -35.40 21.51 12.37
CA ALA A 60 -34.60 20.30 12.17
C ALA A 60 -34.59 19.88 10.69
N SER A 61 -35.73 20.00 9.98
CA SER A 61 -35.86 19.72 8.55
C SER A 61 -34.94 20.60 7.70
N LEU A 62 -34.83 21.89 8.03
CA LEU A 62 -33.90 22.82 7.36
C LEU A 62 -32.42 22.43 7.55
N ALA A 63 -32.07 21.78 8.66
CA ALA A 63 -30.72 21.30 8.92
C ALA A 63 -30.39 19.96 8.21
N THR A 64 -31.37 19.23 7.68
CA THR A 64 -31.12 17.90 7.09
C THR A 64 -30.28 17.91 5.81
N PRO A 65 -30.47 18.84 4.84
CA PRO A 65 -29.66 18.85 3.62
C PRO A 65 -28.15 19.05 3.85
N PRO A 66 -27.68 20.02 4.66
CA PRO A 66 -26.25 20.18 4.88
C PRO A 66 -25.64 19.00 5.64
N ILE A 67 -26.39 18.36 6.54
CA ILE A 67 -25.91 17.18 7.28
C ILE A 67 -25.73 15.99 6.34
N ALA A 68 -26.73 15.67 5.52
CA ALA A 68 -26.62 14.61 4.53
C ALA A 68 -25.45 14.86 3.56
N LEU A 69 -25.26 16.11 3.12
CA LEU A 69 -24.14 16.51 2.30
C LEU A 69 -22.78 16.27 2.98
N VAL A 70 -22.65 16.61 4.26
CA VAL A 70 -21.43 16.36 5.04
C VAL A 70 -21.16 14.87 5.17
N LEU A 71 -22.17 14.05 5.49
CA LEU A 71 -22.02 12.60 5.61
C LEU A 71 -21.56 11.95 4.30
N VAL A 72 -22.24 12.25 3.20
CA VAL A 72 -21.86 11.76 1.87
C VAL A 72 -20.46 12.22 1.51
N ARG A 73 -20.11 13.49 1.78
CA ARG A 73 -18.77 14.02 1.54
C ARG A 73 -17.71 13.30 2.35
N MET A 74 -17.94 13.02 3.63
CA MET A 74 -17.00 12.29 4.48
C MET A 74 -16.74 10.89 3.91
N VAL A 75 -17.82 10.15 3.61
CA VAL A 75 -17.74 8.80 3.02
C VAL A 75 -16.96 8.81 1.70
N LEU A 76 -17.26 9.75 0.80
CA LEU A 76 -16.58 9.85 -0.50
C LEU A 76 -15.12 10.35 -0.39
N SER A 77 -14.81 11.15 0.64
CA SER A 77 -13.44 11.65 0.87
C SER A 77 -12.49 10.60 1.44
N ALA A 78 -13.01 9.66 2.23
CA ALA A 78 -12.22 8.62 2.88
C ALA A 78 -11.55 7.68 1.88
N GLU A 79 -12.12 7.55 0.68
CA GLU A 79 -11.75 6.52 -0.30
C GLU A 79 -10.94 7.07 -1.49
N GLY A 80 -10.41 8.29 -1.38
CA GLY A 80 -9.28 8.76 -2.18
C GLY A 80 -9.55 9.16 -3.63
N ARG A 81 -10.69 8.82 -4.24
CA ARG A 81 -11.01 9.26 -5.61
C ARG A 81 -11.41 10.71 -5.74
N TYR A 82 -12.07 11.23 -4.70
CA TYR A 82 -12.40 12.65 -4.60
C TYR A 82 -11.16 13.55 -4.42
N ARG A 83 -9.94 13.00 -4.37
CA ARG A 83 -8.69 13.79 -4.39
C ARG A 83 -8.17 14.12 -5.78
N ASP A 84 -8.66 13.46 -6.83
CA ASP A 84 -8.18 13.74 -8.17
C ASP A 84 -8.65 15.13 -8.62
N ARG A 85 -7.71 16.10 -8.58
CA ARG A 85 -7.96 17.52 -8.89
C ARG A 85 -8.35 17.74 -10.35
N SER A 86 -8.12 16.75 -11.21
CA SER A 86 -8.35 16.85 -12.66
C SER A 86 -9.84 16.81 -13.05
N ARG A 87 -10.73 16.34 -12.18
CA ARG A 87 -12.15 16.18 -12.51
C ARG A 87 -12.92 17.49 -12.38
N ASN A 88 -13.81 17.77 -13.34
CA ASN A 88 -14.68 18.95 -13.34
C ASN A 88 -15.41 19.11 -11.99
N ARG A 89 -15.11 20.22 -11.29
CA ARG A 89 -15.63 20.53 -9.94
C ARG A 89 -17.16 20.49 -9.89
N VAL A 90 -17.84 20.91 -10.95
CA VAL A 90 -19.30 20.95 -11.01
C VAL A 90 -19.89 19.55 -10.96
N LYS A 91 -19.41 18.62 -11.79
CA LYS A 91 -19.89 17.23 -11.82
C LYS A 91 -19.70 16.51 -10.49
N ARG A 92 -18.60 16.83 -9.79
CA ARG A 92 -18.31 16.31 -8.45
C ARG A 92 -19.35 16.76 -7.43
N TRP A 93 -19.68 18.05 -7.39
CA TRP A 93 -20.69 18.59 -6.48
C TRP A 93 -22.09 18.06 -6.81
N LEU A 94 -22.46 17.98 -8.09
CA LEU A 94 -23.72 17.38 -8.51
C LEU A 94 -23.86 15.92 -8.05
N SER A 95 -22.77 15.14 -8.11
CA SER A 95 -22.77 13.76 -7.61
C SER A 95 -22.95 13.69 -6.09
N VAL A 96 -22.31 14.58 -5.32
CA VAL A 96 -22.50 14.64 -3.86
C VAL A 96 -23.95 15.00 -3.53
N LEU A 97 -24.49 16.01 -4.21
CA LEU A 97 -25.88 16.45 -4.03
C LEU A 97 -26.86 15.34 -4.37
N ALA A 98 -26.68 14.66 -5.50
CA ALA A 98 -27.53 13.54 -5.90
C ALA A 98 -27.53 12.42 -4.86
N TRP A 99 -26.36 12.00 -4.35
CA TRP A 99 -26.28 11.00 -3.28
C TRP A 99 -26.86 11.50 -1.95
N SER A 100 -26.74 12.79 -1.64
CA SER A 100 -27.35 13.38 -0.45
C SER A 100 -28.88 13.31 -0.52
N LEU A 101 -29.45 13.59 -1.71
CA LEU A 101 -30.88 13.44 -1.96
C LEU A 101 -31.33 11.98 -1.89
N VAL A 102 -30.52 11.02 -2.37
CA VAL A 102 -30.82 9.58 -2.25
C VAL A 102 -30.86 9.15 -0.78
N VAL A 103 -29.88 9.57 0.03
CA VAL A 103 -29.85 9.26 1.47
C VAL A 103 -31.07 9.85 2.16
N LEU A 104 -31.37 11.13 1.94
CA LEU A 104 -32.52 11.79 2.55
C LEU A 104 -33.84 11.17 2.10
N GLY A 105 -33.98 10.86 0.82
CA GLY A 105 -35.17 10.20 0.28
C GLY A 105 -35.39 8.82 0.90
N ALA A 106 -34.34 8.00 0.96
CA ALA A 106 -34.43 6.66 1.55
C ALA A 106 -34.84 6.70 3.03
N VAL A 107 -34.22 7.59 3.83
CA VAL A 107 -34.53 7.72 5.26
C VAL A 107 -35.94 8.28 5.47
N ASN A 108 -36.33 9.34 4.76
CA ASN A 108 -37.60 10.02 5.02
C ASN A 108 -38.81 9.29 4.47
N VAL A 109 -38.71 8.62 3.31
CA VAL A 109 -39.82 7.80 2.79
C VAL A 109 -40.14 6.66 3.74
N ASP A 110 -39.10 5.95 4.20
CA ASP A 110 -39.26 4.82 5.11
C ASP A 110 -39.78 5.26 6.48
N ALA A 111 -39.16 6.29 7.09
CA ALA A 111 -39.61 6.84 8.36
C ALA A 111 -41.08 7.33 8.29
N PHE A 112 -41.49 7.95 7.19
CA PHE A 112 -42.87 8.39 7.01
C PHE A 112 -43.86 7.20 6.94
N LEU A 113 -43.50 6.13 6.24
CA LEU A 113 -44.32 4.92 6.15
C LEU A 113 -44.43 4.21 7.51
N GLU A 114 -43.33 4.10 8.26
CA GLU A 114 -43.33 3.53 9.62
C GLU A 114 -44.16 4.39 10.60
N LEU A 115 -44.01 5.72 10.55
CA LEU A 115 -44.80 6.65 11.35
C LEU A 115 -46.30 6.62 11.01
N THR A 116 -46.64 6.25 9.77
CA THR A 116 -48.03 6.12 9.32
C THR A 116 -48.61 4.76 9.74
N SER A 117 -47.82 3.69 9.65
CA SER A 117 -48.26 2.33 10.01
C SER A 117 -48.39 2.11 11.52
N ALA A 118 -47.59 2.81 12.34
CA ALA A 118 -47.66 2.76 13.80
C ALA A 118 -48.99 3.31 14.38
N GLY A 119 -49.84 3.95 13.57
CA GLY A 119 -51.16 4.42 14.00
C GLY A 119 -51.13 5.67 14.88
N HIS A 120 -52.23 5.90 15.62
CA HIS A 120 -52.43 7.07 16.50
C HIS A 120 -51.91 6.83 17.93
N THR A 121 -50.95 5.92 18.14
CA THR A 121 -50.40 5.70 19.48
C THR A 121 -49.74 7.00 19.96
N ASP A 122 -50.17 7.49 21.13
CA ASP A 122 -50.06 8.89 21.57
C ASP A 122 -48.65 9.50 21.65
N HIS A 123 -47.58 8.75 21.41
CA HIS A 123 -46.23 9.31 21.36
C HIS A 123 -45.39 8.69 20.25
N VAL A 124 -45.03 9.51 19.26
CA VAL A 124 -43.96 9.25 18.28
C VAL A 124 -42.65 8.82 18.97
N ILE A 125 -42.46 9.21 20.23
CA ILE A 125 -41.30 8.91 21.06
C ILE A 125 -41.42 7.54 21.76
N SER A 126 -42.64 7.03 21.99
CA SER A 126 -42.87 5.78 22.75
C SER A 126 -42.47 4.51 22.00
N GLY A 127 -42.44 4.54 20.66
CA GLY A 127 -41.88 3.46 19.83
C GLY A 127 -40.37 3.29 19.99
N GLY A 128 -39.70 4.27 20.61
CA GLY A 128 -38.29 4.21 20.97
C GLY A 128 -37.34 4.04 19.78
N VAL A 129 -36.16 3.51 20.07
CA VAL A 129 -35.08 3.24 19.10
C VAL A 129 -35.52 2.33 17.95
N GLY A 130 -36.55 1.50 18.15
CA GLY A 130 -37.05 0.54 17.16
C GLY A 130 -37.60 1.22 15.89
N LEU A 131 -38.32 2.33 16.04
CA LEU A 131 -38.97 3.06 14.94
C LEU A 131 -37.98 3.77 13.99
N PHE A 132 -36.71 3.87 14.36
CA PHE A 132 -35.69 4.51 13.53
C PHE A 132 -34.60 3.54 13.09
N ALA A 133 -34.69 2.26 13.48
CA ALA A 133 -33.70 1.26 13.15
C ALA A 133 -33.68 0.94 11.63
N VAL A 134 -34.85 0.81 11.00
CA VAL A 134 -34.96 0.54 9.55
C VAL A 134 -34.54 1.76 8.72
N PRO A 135 -35.02 3.00 9.02
CA PRO A 135 -34.54 4.19 8.32
C PRO A 135 -33.03 4.38 8.45
N ALA A 136 -32.47 4.15 9.64
CA ALA A 136 -31.01 4.20 9.86
C ALA A 136 -30.28 3.18 8.97
N GLY A 137 -30.78 1.94 8.92
CA GLY A 137 -30.24 0.88 8.06
C GLY A 137 -30.23 1.27 6.58
N LEU A 138 -31.32 1.85 6.09
CA LEU A 138 -31.42 2.34 4.71
C LEU A 138 -30.47 3.51 4.42
N GLY A 139 -30.33 4.46 5.35
CA GLY A 139 -29.37 5.55 5.25
C GLY A 139 -27.93 5.04 5.15
N ILE A 140 -27.56 4.07 6.00
CA ILE A 140 -26.25 3.40 5.96
C ILE A 140 -26.07 2.66 4.63
N ALA A 141 -27.06 1.90 4.18
CA ALA A 141 -27.01 1.17 2.91
C ALA A 141 -26.82 2.11 1.72
N ALA A 142 -27.49 3.27 1.71
CA ALA A 142 -27.32 4.31 0.69
C ALA A 142 -25.90 4.92 0.72
N LEU A 143 -25.35 5.18 1.90
CA LEU A 143 -23.96 5.66 2.04
C LEU A 143 -22.95 4.61 1.56
N VAL A 144 -23.15 3.32 1.88
CA VAL A 144 -22.32 2.23 1.38
C VAL A 144 -22.45 2.09 -0.14
N ALA A 145 -23.66 2.22 -0.69
CA ALA A 145 -23.88 2.22 -2.13
C ALA A 145 -23.17 3.41 -2.81
N ALA A 146 -23.18 4.59 -2.19
CA ALA A 146 -22.44 5.76 -2.67
C ALA A 146 -20.93 5.52 -2.68
N ALA A 147 -20.38 4.96 -1.59
CA ALA A 147 -18.97 4.57 -1.51
C ALA A 147 -18.62 3.54 -2.61
N LEU A 148 -19.41 2.48 -2.77
CA LEU A 148 -19.19 1.46 -3.79
C LEU A 148 -19.33 2.01 -5.22
N ALA A 149 -20.27 2.93 -5.45
CA ALA A 149 -20.44 3.61 -6.72
C ALA A 149 -19.24 4.49 -7.04
N ASP A 150 -18.72 5.21 -6.06
CA ASP A 150 -17.50 5.98 -6.22
C ASP A 150 -16.29 5.07 -6.44
N ARG A 151 -16.22 3.90 -5.81
CA ARG A 151 -15.21 2.85 -6.04
C ARG A 151 -15.26 2.18 -7.41
N ARG A 152 -16.15 2.53 -8.35
CA ARG A 152 -16.19 1.90 -9.69
C ARG A 152 -14.98 2.30 -10.54
N PRO A 153 -13.94 1.44 -10.71
CA PRO A 153 -12.68 1.83 -11.34
C PRO A 153 -12.92 2.60 -12.64
N ILE A 154 -12.33 3.79 -12.74
CA ILE A 154 -12.31 4.52 -14.00
C ILE A 154 -11.61 3.59 -15.00
N PRO A 155 -12.26 3.22 -16.10
CA PRO A 155 -11.62 2.37 -17.08
C PRO A 155 -10.37 3.09 -17.59
N PRO A 156 -9.19 2.46 -17.57
CA PRO A 156 -8.01 3.09 -18.12
C PRO A 156 -8.23 3.34 -19.61
N THR A 157 -7.71 4.46 -20.11
CA THR A 157 -7.74 4.75 -21.56
C THR A 157 -6.73 3.86 -22.29
N ILE A 158 -6.90 3.66 -23.61
CA ILE A 158 -5.92 2.85 -24.38
C ILE A 158 -4.52 3.47 -24.25
N GLU A 159 -4.43 4.80 -24.26
CA GLU A 159 -3.19 5.54 -24.12
C GLU A 159 -2.53 5.31 -22.76
N GLU A 160 -3.31 5.30 -21.66
CA GLU A 160 -2.80 4.95 -20.33
C GLU A 160 -2.26 3.52 -20.27
N VAL A 161 -2.95 2.57 -20.91
CA VAL A 161 -2.49 1.18 -20.96
C VAL A 161 -1.22 1.06 -21.81
N ARG A 162 -1.13 1.75 -22.96
CA ARG A 162 0.08 1.81 -23.79
C ARG A 162 1.25 2.46 -23.05
N ALA A 163 1.00 3.54 -22.30
CA ALA A 163 2.00 4.19 -21.47
C ALA A 163 2.50 3.25 -20.36
N ALA A 164 1.60 2.51 -19.70
CA ALA A 164 1.96 1.51 -18.71
C ALA A 164 2.78 0.35 -19.32
N VAL A 165 2.48 -0.07 -20.55
CA VAL A 165 3.29 -1.05 -21.30
C VAL A 165 4.70 -0.52 -21.52
N ALA A 166 4.83 0.69 -22.05
CA ALA A 166 6.13 1.32 -22.29
C ALA A 166 6.93 1.51 -20.98
N GLU A 167 6.27 1.87 -19.88
CA GLU A 167 6.90 1.96 -18.56
C GLU A 167 7.37 0.59 -18.05
N THR A 168 6.55 -0.46 -18.25
CA THR A 168 6.90 -1.84 -17.88
C THR A 168 8.13 -2.32 -18.62
N ASP A 169 8.22 -2.07 -19.94
CA ASP A 169 9.39 -2.44 -20.74
C ASP A 169 10.65 -1.72 -20.27
N ARG A 170 10.55 -0.43 -19.94
CA ARG A 170 11.66 0.33 -19.36
C ARG A 170 12.05 -0.23 -17.99
N ALA A 171 11.09 -0.61 -17.15
CA ALA A 171 11.35 -1.23 -15.86
C ALA A 171 12.06 -2.58 -16.01
N LEU A 172 11.59 -3.42 -16.93
CA LEU A 172 12.20 -4.73 -17.23
C LEU A 172 13.63 -4.60 -17.74
N ARG A 173 13.89 -3.68 -18.68
CA ARG A 173 15.25 -3.38 -19.15
C ARG A 173 16.15 -2.91 -18.01
N ARG A 174 15.67 -2.00 -17.15
CA ARG A 174 16.42 -1.51 -15.99
C ARG A 174 16.76 -2.64 -15.00
N VAL A 175 15.80 -3.49 -14.66
CA VAL A 175 16.02 -4.62 -13.74
C VAL A 175 17.00 -5.63 -14.32
N ARG A 176 16.88 -5.96 -15.61
CA ARG A 176 17.85 -6.84 -16.28
C ARG A 176 19.26 -6.24 -16.28
N ALA A 177 19.38 -4.95 -16.58
CA ALA A 177 20.67 -4.24 -16.53
C ALA A 177 21.26 -4.23 -15.11
N GLU A 178 20.44 -4.00 -14.08
CA GLU A 178 20.88 -4.03 -12.68
C GLU A 178 21.27 -5.46 -12.26
N ASN A 179 20.51 -6.47 -12.67
CA ASN A 179 20.83 -7.88 -12.45
C ASN A 179 22.21 -8.24 -13.01
N GLU A 180 22.54 -7.77 -14.21
CA GLU A 180 23.85 -7.99 -14.83
C GLU A 180 24.96 -7.15 -14.18
N ARG A 181 24.66 -5.94 -13.73
CA ARG A 181 25.60 -5.10 -12.97
C ARG A 181 25.98 -5.78 -11.65
N VAL A 182 24.99 -6.18 -10.85
CA VAL A 182 25.18 -6.91 -9.58
C VAL A 182 25.94 -8.21 -9.82
N HIS A 183 25.62 -8.93 -10.89
CA HIS A 183 26.33 -10.16 -11.23
C HIS A 183 27.82 -9.91 -11.50
N ARG A 184 28.15 -8.90 -12.32
CA ARG A 184 29.55 -8.52 -12.60
C ARG A 184 30.28 -8.04 -11.34
N GLN A 185 29.63 -7.24 -10.50
CA GLN A 185 30.21 -6.77 -9.24
C GLN A 185 30.49 -7.94 -8.28
N ALA A 186 29.53 -8.85 -8.12
CA ALA A 186 29.72 -10.04 -7.29
C ALA A 186 30.87 -10.93 -7.82
N ALA A 187 30.97 -11.12 -9.13
CA ALA A 187 32.06 -11.87 -9.75
C ALA A 187 33.43 -11.21 -9.52
N GLN A 188 33.53 -9.89 -9.68
CA GLN A 188 34.75 -9.13 -9.42
C GLN A 188 35.18 -9.23 -7.96
N VAL A 189 34.25 -9.11 -7.01
CA VAL A 189 34.53 -9.27 -5.58
C VAL A 189 35.04 -10.67 -5.28
N ARG A 190 34.38 -11.72 -5.79
CA ARG A 190 34.81 -13.11 -5.59
C ARG A 190 36.20 -13.37 -6.17
N GLN A 191 36.50 -12.83 -7.37
CA GLN A 191 37.82 -12.96 -7.99
C GLN A 191 38.91 -12.26 -7.17
N ARG A 192 38.64 -11.05 -6.66
CA ARG A 192 39.57 -10.30 -5.81
C ARG A 192 39.83 -11.03 -4.48
N LEU A 193 38.78 -11.58 -3.85
CA LEU A 193 38.92 -12.40 -2.65
C LEU A 193 39.72 -13.67 -2.90
N ALA A 194 39.46 -14.39 -4.00
CA ALA A 194 40.23 -15.58 -4.37
C ALA A 194 41.72 -15.26 -4.59
N LYS A 195 42.03 -14.11 -5.21
CA LYS A 195 43.41 -13.65 -5.40
C LYS A 195 44.10 -13.34 -4.07
N LEU A 196 43.42 -12.66 -3.15
CA LEU A 196 43.96 -12.39 -1.81
C LEU A 196 44.23 -13.69 -1.04
N ARG A 197 43.28 -14.63 -1.04
CA ARG A 197 43.44 -15.93 -0.40
C ARG A 197 44.60 -16.75 -0.98
N ALA A 198 44.80 -16.70 -2.30
CA ALA A 198 45.92 -17.36 -2.95
C ALA A 198 47.27 -16.72 -2.57
N GLN A 199 47.30 -15.40 -2.36
CA GLN A 199 48.51 -14.67 -1.93
C GLN A 199 48.86 -14.97 -0.47
N SER A 200 47.87 -15.06 0.42
CA SER A 200 48.11 -15.40 1.83
C SER A 200 48.48 -16.87 2.04
N SER A 201 47.88 -17.79 1.29
CA SER A 201 48.21 -19.23 1.37
C SER A 201 49.61 -19.59 0.85
N GLY A 202 50.15 -18.80 -0.08
CA GLY A 202 51.45 -19.06 -0.72
C GLY A 202 52.69 -18.69 0.12
N GLY A 203 52.52 -18.06 1.28
CA GLY A 203 53.63 -17.57 2.11
C GLY A 203 54.06 -18.49 3.26
N GLY A 204 53.29 -19.53 3.60
CA GLY A 204 53.49 -20.34 4.81
C GLY A 204 54.06 -21.74 4.60
N ALA A 205 54.25 -22.20 3.36
CA ALA A 205 54.87 -23.49 3.10
C ALA A 205 56.40 -23.35 3.15
N GLU A 206 56.95 -23.30 4.37
CA GLU A 206 58.36 -23.60 4.62
C GLU A 206 58.68 -24.95 3.95
N ARG A 207 59.40 -24.90 2.83
CA ARG A 207 59.95 -26.08 2.18
C ARG A 207 61.29 -26.34 2.88
N PRO A 208 61.40 -27.36 3.76
CA PRO A 208 62.66 -27.63 4.41
C PRO A 208 63.58 -28.32 3.39
N GLY A 209 64.68 -27.66 3.05
CA GLY A 209 65.79 -28.28 2.34
C GLY A 209 65.74 -28.18 0.81
N ARG A 210 66.27 -27.08 0.26
CA ARG A 210 67.23 -27.20 -0.85
C ARG A 210 68.05 -25.93 -1.00
N ALA A 211 69.36 -26.11 -0.85
CA ALA A 211 70.36 -25.09 -1.00
C ALA A 211 70.35 -24.48 -2.41
N ARG A 212 70.48 -23.15 -2.43
CA ARG A 212 71.14 -22.32 -3.47
C ARG A 212 70.76 -22.57 -4.94
N ALA A 213 69.94 -21.68 -5.47
CA ALA A 213 70.21 -21.08 -6.79
C ALA A 213 69.75 -19.61 -6.77
N ALA A 214 70.68 -18.73 -7.11
CA ALA A 214 70.59 -17.29 -6.94
C ALA A 214 69.75 -16.64 -8.04
N HIS A 215 68.47 -16.44 -7.78
CA HIS A 215 67.65 -15.35 -8.32
C HIS A 215 66.40 -15.27 -7.45
N ALA A 216 66.61 -14.86 -6.20
CA ALA A 216 65.54 -14.64 -5.24
C ALA A 216 64.81 -13.35 -5.60
N ASP A 217 63.79 -13.49 -6.45
CA ASP A 217 62.72 -12.51 -6.62
C ASP A 217 62.07 -12.31 -5.24
N ARG A 218 62.51 -11.26 -4.52
CA ARG A 218 62.07 -10.87 -3.18
C ARG A 218 60.59 -10.48 -3.23
N ARG A 219 59.69 -11.45 -3.28
CA ARG A 219 58.29 -11.24 -2.93
C ARG A 219 58.24 -11.02 -1.43
N ARG A 220 58.32 -9.74 -1.02
CA ARG A 220 58.08 -9.33 0.38
C ARG A 220 56.76 -9.96 0.83
N PRO A 221 56.71 -10.61 2.01
CA PRO A 221 55.44 -11.03 2.58
C PRO A 221 54.52 -9.80 2.67
N VAL A 222 53.30 -9.94 2.18
CA VAL A 222 52.29 -8.89 2.27
C VAL A 222 52.09 -8.61 3.77
N SER A 223 52.28 -7.35 4.17
CA SER A 223 52.08 -6.98 5.58
C SER A 223 50.62 -7.28 5.98
N PRO A 224 50.36 -7.93 7.13
CA PRO A 224 49.02 -8.25 7.60
C PRO A 224 48.09 -7.02 7.68
N ASP A 225 48.65 -5.82 7.89
CA ASP A 225 47.91 -4.56 7.87
C ASP A 225 47.33 -4.21 6.49
N VAL A 226 48.08 -4.53 5.42
CA VAL A 226 47.65 -4.29 4.04
C VAL A 226 46.50 -5.23 3.67
N GLU A 227 46.60 -6.50 4.10
CA GLU A 227 45.54 -7.49 3.91
C GLU A 227 44.26 -7.10 4.68
N PHE A 228 44.38 -6.73 5.95
CA PHE A 228 43.25 -6.28 6.76
C PHE A 228 42.53 -5.08 6.14
N ARG A 229 43.27 -4.03 5.74
CA ARG A 229 42.68 -2.84 5.12
C ARG A 229 41.98 -3.18 3.80
N ALA A 230 42.57 -4.06 2.99
CA ALA A 230 41.96 -4.51 1.74
C ALA A 230 40.64 -5.26 2.01
N LEU A 231 40.63 -6.23 2.91
CA LEU A 231 39.43 -7.01 3.24
C LEU A 231 38.31 -6.12 3.82
N LYS A 232 38.64 -5.15 4.67
CA LYS A 232 37.66 -4.17 5.20
C LYS A 232 37.05 -3.31 4.10
N LEU A 233 37.86 -2.84 3.14
CA LEU A 233 37.35 -2.10 1.98
C LEU A 233 36.42 -2.98 1.16
N PHE A 234 36.79 -4.25 0.91
CA PHE A 234 35.95 -5.21 0.19
C PHE A 234 34.62 -5.48 0.88
N HIS A 235 34.61 -5.64 2.21
CA HIS A 235 33.37 -5.80 2.96
C HIS A 235 32.46 -4.58 2.78
N ARG A 236 33.00 -3.35 2.85
CA ARG A 236 32.23 -2.12 2.63
C ARG A 236 31.65 -2.03 1.21
N GLU A 237 32.47 -2.26 0.19
CA GLU A 237 32.04 -2.22 -1.22
C GLU A 237 30.93 -3.25 -1.48
N SER A 238 31.08 -4.45 -0.93
CA SER A 238 30.10 -5.54 -1.07
C SER A 238 28.76 -5.14 -0.43
N TYR A 239 28.80 -4.59 0.79
CA TYR A 239 27.59 -4.14 1.48
C TYR A 239 26.88 -3.01 0.71
N GLN A 240 27.60 -2.01 0.22
CA GLN A 240 27.03 -0.91 -0.56
C GLN A 240 26.40 -1.37 -1.89
N CYS A 241 27.03 -2.34 -2.56
CA CYS A 241 26.50 -2.96 -3.76
C CYS A 241 25.16 -3.67 -3.48
N ALA A 242 25.09 -4.44 -2.40
CA ALA A 242 23.88 -5.15 -2.01
C ALA A 242 22.73 -4.20 -1.65
N ASP A 243 23.01 -3.14 -0.88
CA ASP A 243 22.01 -2.14 -0.48
C ASP A 243 21.44 -1.39 -1.69
N THR A 244 22.31 -0.96 -2.62
CA THR A 244 21.87 -0.25 -3.83
C THR A 244 20.96 -1.14 -4.68
N ALA A 245 21.33 -2.41 -4.85
CA ALA A 245 20.52 -3.37 -5.58
C ALA A 245 19.18 -3.64 -4.89
N PHE A 246 19.20 -3.81 -3.57
CA PHE A 246 17.99 -4.07 -2.78
C PHE A 246 16.97 -2.93 -2.93
N MET A 247 17.40 -1.67 -2.85
CA MET A 247 16.53 -0.50 -3.03
C MET A 247 15.92 -0.44 -4.44
N ALA A 248 16.69 -0.79 -5.48
CA ALA A 248 16.18 -0.86 -6.85
C ALA A 248 15.08 -1.93 -7.01
N TYR A 249 15.27 -3.11 -6.40
CA TYR A 249 14.27 -4.17 -6.42
C TYR A 249 13.03 -3.83 -5.59
N GLU A 250 13.17 -3.19 -4.43
CA GLU A 250 12.04 -2.78 -3.60
C GLU A 250 11.15 -1.76 -4.34
N SER A 251 11.77 -0.77 -4.98
CA SER A 251 11.05 0.20 -5.83
C SER A 251 10.29 -0.52 -6.96
N THR A 252 10.93 -1.48 -7.63
CA THR A 252 10.28 -2.28 -8.68
C THR A 252 9.11 -3.11 -8.15
N GLN A 253 9.19 -3.65 -6.93
CA GLN A 253 8.09 -4.38 -6.31
C GLN A 253 6.86 -3.50 -6.04
N VAL A 254 7.05 -2.20 -5.78
CA VAL A 254 5.95 -1.24 -5.69
C VAL A 254 5.29 -1.06 -7.06
N SER A 255 6.08 -0.86 -8.12
CA SER A 255 5.59 -0.77 -9.51
C SER A 255 4.86 -2.05 -9.96
N LEU A 256 5.31 -3.24 -9.56
CA LEU A 256 4.62 -4.49 -9.87
C LEU A 256 3.17 -4.52 -9.35
N ARG A 257 2.88 -3.85 -8.23
CA ARG A 257 1.50 -3.76 -7.70
C ARG A 257 0.64 -2.82 -8.54
N SER A 258 1.18 -1.67 -8.97
CA SER A 258 0.42 -0.75 -9.83
C SER A 258 0.09 -1.40 -11.17
N LEU A 259 1.05 -2.09 -11.81
CA LEU A 259 0.83 -2.80 -13.07
C LEU A 259 -0.30 -3.84 -12.99
N SER A 260 -0.40 -4.58 -11.88
CA SER A 260 -1.49 -5.54 -11.68
C SER A 260 -2.87 -4.89 -11.68
N SER A 261 -2.96 -3.67 -11.14
CA SER A 261 -4.20 -2.90 -11.11
C SER A 261 -4.56 -2.35 -12.48
N VAL A 262 -3.57 -1.89 -13.26
CA VAL A 262 -3.76 -1.41 -14.64
C VAL A 262 -4.19 -2.56 -15.55
N ALA A 263 -3.51 -3.71 -15.50
CA ALA A 263 -3.89 -4.89 -16.30
C ALA A 263 -5.31 -5.37 -15.99
N ARG A 264 -5.70 -5.40 -14.70
CA ARG A 264 -7.07 -5.71 -14.29
C ARG A 264 -8.06 -4.65 -14.78
N GLY A 265 -7.69 -3.37 -14.64
CA GLY A 265 -8.46 -2.23 -15.12
C GLY A 265 -8.73 -2.32 -16.63
N ALA A 266 -7.71 -2.64 -17.42
CA ALA A 266 -7.80 -2.80 -18.88
C ALA A 266 -8.75 -3.95 -19.27
N ARG A 267 -8.66 -5.12 -18.59
CA ARG A 267 -9.58 -6.25 -18.83
C ARG A 267 -11.04 -5.91 -18.52
N ILE A 268 -11.29 -5.24 -17.40
CA ILE A 268 -12.65 -4.79 -17.03
C ILE A 268 -13.12 -3.69 -17.99
N GLY A 269 -12.23 -2.75 -18.30
CA GLY A 269 -12.35 -1.67 -19.30
C GLY A 269 -12.90 -2.19 -20.61
N ALA A 270 -12.19 -3.14 -21.20
CA ALA A 270 -12.54 -3.79 -22.46
C ALA A 270 -13.94 -4.42 -22.42
N ARG A 271 -14.34 -5.07 -21.33
CA ARG A 271 -15.64 -5.77 -21.27
C ARG A 271 -16.82 -4.82 -21.09
N ARG A 272 -16.68 -3.83 -20.20
CA ARG A 272 -17.83 -3.06 -19.68
C ARG A 272 -18.00 -1.68 -20.32
N TRP A 273 -16.93 -1.08 -20.83
CA TRP A 273 -16.92 0.35 -21.13
C TRP A 273 -16.71 0.69 -22.60
N VAL A 274 -16.22 -0.25 -23.39
CA VAL A 274 -16.04 -0.02 -24.84
C VAL A 274 -17.37 -0.24 -25.57
N PRO A 275 -17.82 0.72 -26.41
CA PRO A 275 -19.07 0.61 -27.15
C PRO A 275 -19.20 -0.68 -27.97
N LYS A 276 -20.43 -1.15 -28.16
CA LYS A 276 -20.73 -2.25 -29.08
C LYS A 276 -20.66 -1.72 -30.52
N GLY A 277 -19.90 -2.38 -31.39
CA GLY A 277 -19.72 -1.98 -32.80
C GLY A 277 -18.40 -2.47 -33.38
N ARG A 278 -18.15 -2.25 -34.68
CA ARG A 278 -16.91 -2.68 -35.35
C ARG A 278 -15.67 -1.97 -34.78
N ALA A 279 -15.72 -0.65 -34.61
CA ALA A 279 -14.66 0.13 -33.97
C ALA A 279 -14.42 -0.31 -32.51
N GLY A 280 -15.50 -0.54 -31.76
CA GLY A 280 -15.40 -1.05 -30.39
C GLY A 280 -14.86 -2.49 -30.30
N ARG A 281 -15.03 -3.33 -31.33
CA ARG A 281 -14.38 -4.66 -31.38
C ARG A 281 -12.85 -4.54 -31.46
N GLN A 282 -12.33 -3.61 -32.27
CA GLN A 282 -10.89 -3.38 -32.40
C GLN A 282 -10.30 -2.86 -31.08
N VAL A 283 -10.89 -1.82 -30.49
CA VAL A 283 -10.44 -1.27 -29.20
C VAL A 283 -10.48 -2.33 -28.08
N ARG A 284 -11.50 -3.20 -28.06
CA ARG A 284 -11.56 -4.31 -27.09
C ARG A 284 -10.51 -5.38 -27.32
N ALA A 285 -10.18 -5.67 -28.57
CA ALA A 285 -9.12 -6.63 -28.90
C ALA A 285 -7.78 -6.05 -28.43
N GLU A 286 -7.48 -4.81 -28.84
CA GLU A 286 -6.25 -4.13 -28.46
C GLU A 286 -6.08 -4.01 -26.93
N MET A 287 -7.12 -3.60 -26.21
CA MET A 287 -7.07 -3.54 -24.74
C MET A 287 -6.83 -4.90 -24.09
N ARG A 288 -7.35 -5.99 -24.68
CA ARG A 288 -7.11 -7.35 -24.18
C ARG A 288 -5.67 -7.76 -24.45
N ASP A 289 -5.18 -7.53 -25.67
CA ASP A 289 -3.81 -7.85 -26.06
C ASP A 289 -2.79 -7.11 -25.19
N LEU A 290 -3.00 -5.81 -24.95
CA LEU A 290 -2.17 -5.02 -24.05
C LEU A 290 -2.26 -5.50 -22.59
N ALA A 291 -3.44 -5.88 -22.11
CA ALA A 291 -3.59 -6.41 -20.75
C ALA A 291 -2.89 -7.77 -20.57
N ASP A 292 -2.94 -8.63 -21.59
CA ASP A 292 -2.27 -9.92 -21.60
C ASP A 292 -0.75 -9.76 -21.74
N TYR A 293 -0.29 -8.77 -22.52
CA TYR A 293 1.11 -8.34 -22.53
C TYR A 293 1.56 -7.88 -21.14
N LEU A 294 0.83 -6.94 -20.51
CA LEU A 294 1.16 -6.46 -19.16
C LEU A 294 1.22 -7.59 -18.14
N THR A 295 0.30 -8.56 -18.23
CA THR A 295 0.29 -9.73 -17.33
C THR A 295 1.54 -10.59 -17.52
N ARG A 296 1.94 -10.85 -18.77
CA ARG A 296 3.18 -11.59 -19.08
C ARG A 296 4.43 -10.82 -18.64
N ALA A 297 4.53 -9.55 -19.01
CA ALA A 297 5.65 -8.69 -18.64
C ALA A 297 5.78 -8.52 -17.11
N GLN A 298 4.65 -8.45 -16.39
CA GLN A 298 4.65 -8.48 -14.93
C GLN A 298 5.22 -9.79 -14.37
N GLY A 299 4.85 -10.93 -14.98
CA GLY A 299 5.42 -12.24 -14.65
C GLY A 299 6.93 -12.29 -14.85
N GLU A 300 7.41 -11.86 -16.02
CA GLU A 300 8.84 -11.77 -16.33
C GLU A 300 9.59 -10.85 -15.36
N LEU A 301 9.04 -9.66 -15.11
CA LEU A 301 9.63 -8.68 -14.21
C LEU A 301 9.74 -9.24 -12.78
N ARG A 302 8.72 -10.00 -12.33
CA ARG A 302 8.76 -10.68 -11.02
C ARG A 302 9.87 -11.73 -10.97
N VAL A 303 10.00 -12.56 -12.00
CA VAL A 303 11.07 -13.57 -12.09
C VAL A 303 12.45 -12.91 -12.05
N GLU A 304 12.66 -11.82 -12.80
CA GLU A 304 13.93 -11.09 -12.80
C GLU A 304 14.23 -10.43 -11.45
N VAL A 305 13.23 -9.85 -10.79
CA VAL A 305 13.39 -9.29 -9.43
C VAL A 305 13.72 -10.40 -8.42
N ASP A 306 13.03 -11.54 -8.47
CA ASP A 306 13.27 -12.66 -7.55
C ASP A 306 14.68 -13.25 -7.78
N LYS A 307 15.12 -13.36 -9.03
CA LYS A 307 16.49 -13.75 -9.42
C LYS A 307 17.52 -12.77 -8.87
N GLY A 308 17.29 -11.47 -9.03
CA GLY A 308 18.15 -10.41 -8.50
C GLY A 308 18.27 -10.45 -6.97
N LEU A 309 17.13 -10.56 -6.27
CA LEU A 309 17.09 -10.70 -4.81
C LEU A 309 17.77 -11.98 -4.33
N GLY A 310 17.64 -13.09 -5.06
CA GLY A 310 18.36 -14.32 -4.77
C GLY A 310 19.87 -14.13 -4.84
N ARG A 311 20.37 -13.44 -5.88
CA ARG A 311 21.79 -13.08 -6.02
C ARG A 311 22.26 -12.18 -4.88
N VAL A 312 21.49 -11.14 -4.51
CA VAL A 312 21.82 -10.26 -3.39
C VAL A 312 21.90 -11.03 -2.07
N ARG A 313 20.99 -11.99 -1.82
CA ARG A 313 21.06 -12.83 -0.61
C ARG A 313 22.31 -13.70 -0.57
N SER A 314 22.65 -14.35 -1.68
CA SER A 314 23.89 -15.14 -1.78
C SER A 314 25.11 -14.25 -1.57
N PHE A 315 25.13 -13.07 -2.19
CA PHE A 315 26.23 -12.12 -2.04
C PHE A 315 26.36 -11.57 -0.61
N ASN A 316 25.23 -11.33 0.07
CA ASN A 316 25.23 -10.97 1.48
C ASN A 316 25.72 -12.10 2.39
N ALA A 317 25.40 -13.35 2.08
CA ALA A 317 25.94 -14.50 2.80
C ALA A 317 27.46 -14.59 2.62
N ASP A 318 27.97 -14.42 1.40
CA ASP A 318 29.40 -14.36 1.11
C ASP A 318 30.08 -13.20 1.88
N THR A 319 29.44 -12.03 1.92
CA THR A 319 29.92 -10.85 2.66
C THR A 319 29.93 -11.07 4.17
N ALA A 320 28.93 -11.77 4.70
CA ALA A 320 28.89 -12.16 6.11
C ALA A 320 30.02 -13.16 6.43
N GLY A 321 30.33 -14.09 5.52
CA GLY A 321 31.50 -14.96 5.63
C GLY A 321 32.81 -14.16 5.70
N LEU A 322 32.97 -13.16 4.83
CA LEU A 322 34.13 -12.26 4.82
C LEU A 322 34.29 -11.51 6.16
N LYS A 323 33.20 -11.09 6.79
CA LYS A 323 33.24 -10.45 8.11
C LYS A 323 33.87 -11.38 9.17
N HIS A 324 33.52 -12.66 9.16
CA HIS A 324 34.12 -13.65 10.08
C HIS A 324 35.57 -13.97 9.71
N GLU A 325 35.89 -14.07 8.43
CA GLU A 325 37.26 -14.27 7.94
C GLU A 325 38.20 -13.14 8.40
N ILE A 326 37.76 -11.88 8.33
CA ILE A 326 38.53 -10.73 8.84
C ILE A 326 38.79 -10.86 10.35
N ARG A 327 37.77 -11.26 11.12
CA ARG A 327 37.89 -11.45 12.57
C ARG A 327 38.92 -12.54 12.89
N ASP A 328 38.85 -13.66 12.19
CA ASP A 328 39.61 -14.86 12.53
C ASP A 328 41.05 -14.81 12.01
N ASN A 329 41.31 -14.13 10.88
CA ASN A 329 42.61 -14.14 10.20
C ASN A 329 43.44 -12.85 10.35
N CYS A 330 42.86 -11.72 10.78
CA CYS A 330 43.57 -10.43 10.88
C CYS A 330 44.00 -10.06 12.32
N GLY A 331 44.04 -11.02 13.24
CA GLY A 331 44.47 -10.83 14.62
C GLY A 331 43.64 -9.79 15.38
N GLN A 332 44.30 -9.03 16.27
CA GLN A 332 43.62 -8.08 17.16
C GLN A 332 42.88 -6.96 16.42
N ALA A 333 43.45 -6.47 15.30
CA ALA A 333 42.82 -5.43 14.50
C ALA A 333 41.51 -5.91 13.84
N GLY A 334 41.51 -7.15 13.36
CA GLY A 334 40.32 -7.83 12.84
C GLY A 334 39.22 -7.96 13.89
N TRP A 335 39.59 -8.41 15.09
CA TRP A 335 38.66 -8.59 16.21
C TRP A 335 38.04 -7.26 16.67
N GLN A 336 38.84 -6.22 16.90
CA GLN A 336 38.35 -4.90 17.29
C GLN A 336 37.40 -4.28 16.24
N TRP A 337 37.72 -4.45 14.95
CA TRP A 337 36.84 -3.99 13.89
C TRP A 337 35.50 -4.74 13.87
N PHE A 338 35.54 -6.05 14.11
CA PHE A 338 34.34 -6.89 14.15
C PHE A 338 33.40 -6.45 15.27
N GLU A 339 33.92 -6.27 16.49
CA GLU A 339 33.12 -5.81 17.63
C GLU A 339 32.49 -4.43 17.37
N ALA A 340 33.30 -3.47 16.95
CA ALA A 340 32.81 -2.12 16.62
C ALA A 340 31.79 -2.13 15.46
N LEU A 341 31.82 -3.12 14.57
CA LEU A 341 30.81 -3.28 13.52
C LEU A 341 29.51 -3.85 14.08
N GLU A 342 29.57 -4.88 14.92
CA GLU A 342 28.37 -5.47 15.55
C GLU A 342 27.67 -4.47 16.47
N GLU A 343 28.42 -3.67 17.23
CA GLU A 343 27.89 -2.59 18.07
C GLU A 343 27.09 -1.58 17.24
N ARG A 344 27.66 -1.03 16.17
CA ARG A 344 26.94 -0.12 15.26
C ARG A 344 25.69 -0.74 14.64
N ILE A 345 25.73 -2.05 14.32
CA ILE A 345 24.58 -2.77 13.78
C ILE A 345 23.49 -2.92 14.87
N ALA A 346 23.87 -3.17 16.12
CA ALA A 346 22.95 -3.26 17.24
C ALA A 346 22.28 -1.91 17.54
N GLU A 347 23.06 -0.83 17.57
CA GLU A 347 22.56 0.54 17.72
C GLU A 347 21.57 0.91 16.62
N ALA A 348 21.94 0.70 15.35
CA ALA A 348 21.07 1.00 14.21
C ALA A 348 19.76 0.17 14.23
N LYS A 349 19.81 -1.07 14.75
CA LYS A 349 18.61 -1.88 14.97
C LYS A 349 17.74 -1.34 16.10
N ALA A 350 18.34 -0.87 17.19
CA ALA A 350 17.62 -0.27 18.31
C ALA A 350 16.92 1.03 17.89
N GLU A 351 17.62 1.91 17.17
CA GLU A 351 17.06 3.16 16.63
C GLU A 351 15.87 2.90 15.69
N ARG A 352 16.00 1.93 14.77
CA ARG A 352 14.89 1.53 13.88
C ARG A 352 13.70 0.92 14.61
N ARG A 353 13.89 0.36 15.80
CA ARG A 353 12.79 -0.15 16.64
C ARG A 353 12.12 1.00 17.37
N ALA A 354 12.90 1.94 17.92
CA ALA A 354 12.38 3.14 18.58
C ALA A 354 11.53 4.00 17.62
N SER A 355 12.02 4.24 16.40
CA SER A 355 11.29 5.02 15.37
C SER A 355 10.03 4.34 14.82
N ARG A 356 9.80 3.07 15.14
CA ARG A 356 8.55 2.36 14.80
C ARG A 356 7.57 2.31 15.96
N ALA A 357 8.03 2.62 17.18
CA ALA A 357 7.22 2.56 18.40
C ALA A 357 6.65 3.92 18.80
N GLY A 358 7.34 5.01 18.44
CA GLY A 358 6.78 6.38 18.41
C GLY A 358 6.06 6.65 17.10
#